data_AF-W2UKZ6-F1
#
_entry.id   AF-W2UKZ6-F1
#
_cell.length_a   1.000
_cell.length_b   1.000
_cell.length_c   1.000
_cell.angle_alpha   90.00
_cell.angle_beta   90.00
_cell.angle_gamma   90.00
#
_symmetry.space_group_name_H-M   'P 1'
#
loop_
_entity.id
_entity.type
_entity.pdbx_description
1 polymer ?
#
loop_
_entity_poly.entity_id
_entity_poly.type
_entity_poly.pdbx_seq_one_letter_code
_entity_poly.pdbx_strand_id
1 'polypeptide(L)'
;MKRYNNSFPPKLSEPILRENIKTACSSAGFKDLINVSYTKAGKLVKKEIPKYHLVKTHTARRSFCTNHYAAGKSIQDIMLISERKTEREFYKYIRIEKEQKALAILKNGFFD
;
A
#
# COMPACT_ATOMS: atom_id res chain seq x y z
N MET A 1 20.94 15.36 -1.12
CA MET A 1 21.73 14.91 0.05
C MET A 1 22.55 16.02 0.72
N LYS A 2 22.93 17.12 0.04
CA LYS A 2 23.63 18.27 0.67
C LYS A 2 22.92 18.89 1.88
N ARG A 3 21.57 18.89 1.90
CA ARG A 3 20.76 19.44 3.01
C ARG A 3 21.00 18.75 4.36
N TYR A 4 21.46 17.50 4.37
CA TYR A 4 21.66 16.70 5.57
C TYR A 4 23.10 16.17 5.72
N ASN A 5 24.10 16.83 5.11
CA ASN A 5 25.50 16.40 5.17
C ASN A 5 25.71 14.91 4.85
N ASN A 6 25.01 14.40 3.82
CA ASN A 6 25.00 12.98 3.43
C ASN A 6 24.44 11.99 4.48
N SER A 7 23.91 12.47 5.59
CA SER A 7 23.17 11.65 6.57
C SER A 7 21.71 11.49 6.17
N PHE A 8 21.07 10.45 6.72
CA PHE A 8 19.63 10.29 6.60
C PHE A 8 18.89 11.45 7.30
N PRO A 9 17.75 11.90 6.76
CA PRO A 9 16.93 12.89 7.43
C PRO A 9 16.44 12.33 8.78
N PRO A 10 16.24 13.21 9.79
CA PRO A 10 15.69 12.79 11.07
C PRO A 10 14.30 12.21 10.90
N LYS A 11 13.91 11.33 11.84
CA LYS A 11 12.59 10.70 11.84
C LYS A 11 11.50 11.77 11.87
N LEU A 12 10.60 11.71 10.90
CA LEU A 12 9.44 12.59 10.84
C LEU A 12 8.36 12.10 11.81
N SER A 13 7.58 13.03 12.37
CA SER A 13 6.40 12.64 13.14
C SER A 13 5.34 12.01 12.24
N GLU A 14 4.59 11.05 12.78
CA GLU A 14 3.58 10.31 12.01
C GLU A 14 2.47 11.20 11.43
N PRO A 15 1.97 12.25 12.12
CA PRO A 15 1.01 13.17 11.52
C PRO A 15 1.55 13.90 10.29
N ILE A 16 2.79 14.42 10.36
CA ILE A 16 3.42 15.14 9.25
C ILE A 16 3.66 14.18 8.08
N LEU A 17 4.14 12.97 8.35
CA LEU A 17 4.35 11.96 7.31
C LEU A 17 3.06 11.63 6.56
N ARG A 18 1.94 11.46 7.28
CA ARG A 18 0.63 11.19 6.65
C ARG A 18 0.19 12.34 5.76
N GLU A 19 0.37 13.58 6.18
CA GLU A 19 -0.01 14.75 5.38
C GLU A 19 0.87 14.91 4.13
N ASN A 20 2.17 14.67 4.27
CA ASN A 20 3.10 14.67 3.14
C ASN A 20 2.75 13.58 2.13
N ILE A 21 2.37 12.38 2.58
CA ILE A 21 1.94 11.30 1.68
C ILE A 21 0.67 11.70 0.90
N LYS A 22 -0.33 12.28 1.57
CA LYS A 22 -1.55 12.76 0.89
C LYS A 22 -1.24 13.83 -0.15
N THR A 23 -0.37 14.78 0.21
CA THR A 23 0.06 15.85 -0.68
C THR A 23 0.79 15.29 -1.90
N ALA A 24 1.72 14.37 -1.70
CA ALA A 24 2.43 13.69 -2.78
C ALA A 24 1.48 12.93 -3.71
N CYS A 25 0.51 12.19 -3.15
CA CYS A 25 -0.50 11.50 -3.96
C CYS A 25 -1.41 12.47 -4.72
N SER A 26 -1.79 13.60 -4.12
CA SER A 26 -2.57 14.63 -4.81
C SER A 26 -1.79 15.21 -6.01
N SER A 27 -0.52 15.55 -5.80
CA SER A 27 0.37 16.04 -6.87
C SER A 27 0.64 15.01 -7.95
N ALA A 28 0.66 13.73 -7.61
CA ALA A 28 0.77 12.62 -8.56
C ALA A 28 -0.54 12.32 -9.32
N GLY A 29 -1.61 13.09 -9.11
CA GLY A 29 -2.85 13.00 -9.88
C GLY A 29 -3.91 12.06 -9.32
N PHE A 30 -3.77 11.53 -8.09
CA PHE A 30 -4.77 10.66 -7.46
C PHE A 30 -6.01 11.43 -6.95
N LYS A 31 -6.62 12.25 -7.81
CA LYS A 31 -7.69 13.21 -7.48
C LYS A 31 -9.10 12.68 -7.69
N ASP A 32 -9.25 11.46 -8.23
CA ASP A 32 -10.55 10.85 -8.46
C ASP A 32 -11.40 10.82 -7.19
N LEU A 33 -12.67 11.22 -7.31
CA LEU A 33 -13.63 11.09 -6.23
C LEU A 33 -14.11 9.64 -6.14
N ILE A 34 -14.10 9.08 -4.94
CA ILE A 34 -14.62 7.75 -4.68
C ILE A 34 -15.70 7.78 -3.60
N ASN A 35 -16.74 6.96 -3.82
CA ASN A 35 -17.83 6.78 -2.89
C ASN A 35 -17.38 5.88 -1.73
N VAL A 36 -17.40 6.44 -0.52
CA VAL A 36 -17.05 5.74 0.72
C VAL A 36 -18.28 5.67 1.61
N SER A 37 -18.63 4.46 2.03
CA SER A 37 -19.69 4.21 3.01
C SER A 37 -19.11 3.65 4.31
N TYR A 38 -19.48 4.23 5.45
CA TYR A 38 -19.11 3.72 6.76
C TYR A 38 -20.16 4.10 7.81
N THR A 39 -20.27 3.30 8.87
CA THR A 39 -21.18 3.59 9.98
C THR A 39 -20.51 4.52 10.98
N LYS A 40 -21.17 5.63 11.32
CA LYS A 40 -20.74 6.56 12.38
C LYS A 40 -21.92 6.80 13.33
N ALA A 41 -21.73 6.48 14.61
CA ALA A 41 -22.75 6.62 15.65
C ALA A 41 -24.10 5.97 15.26
N GLY A 42 -24.05 4.72 14.78
CA GLY A 42 -25.23 3.95 14.39
C GLY A 42 -25.87 4.35 13.05
N LYS A 43 -25.40 5.42 12.39
CA LYS A 43 -25.92 5.87 11.09
C LYS A 43 -24.94 5.53 9.97
N LEU A 44 -25.47 4.99 8.86
CA LEU A 44 -24.70 4.80 7.64
C LEU A 44 -24.43 6.15 6.99
N VAL A 45 -23.15 6.52 6.87
CA VAL A 45 -22.71 7.73 6.18
C VAL A 45 -22.14 7.32 4.83
N LYS A 46 -22.64 7.93 3.76
CA LYS A 46 -22.08 7.84 2.40
C LYS A 46 -21.52 9.21 2.04
N LYS A 47 -20.29 9.24 1.52
CA LYS A 47 -19.68 10.47 1.03
C LYS A 47 -18.72 10.20 -0.11
N GLU A 48 -18.57 11.19 -0.97
CA GLU A 48 -17.55 11.23 -2.00
C GLU A 48 -16.29 11.91 -1.43
N ILE A 49 -15.15 11.26 -1.60
CA ILE A 49 -13.87 11.75 -1.09
C ILE A 49 -12.81 11.54 -2.17
N PRO A 50 -11.89 12.49 -2.38
CA PRO A 50 -10.75 12.26 -3.25
C PRO A 50 -9.90 11.07 -2.78
N LYS A 51 -9.48 10.23 -3.72
CA LYS A 51 -8.71 9.01 -3.47
C LYS A 51 -7.44 9.27 -2.65
N TYR A 52 -6.70 10.33 -2.95
CA TYR A 52 -5.49 10.71 -2.22
C TYR A 52 -5.74 10.92 -0.71
N HIS A 53 -6.95 11.35 -0.32
CA HIS A 53 -7.27 11.63 1.07
C HIS A 53 -7.40 10.35 1.93
N LEU A 54 -7.62 9.20 1.29
CA LEU A 54 -7.68 7.90 1.96
C LEU A 54 -6.31 7.22 2.10
N VAL A 55 -5.26 7.78 1.48
CA VAL A 55 -3.91 7.20 1.53
C VAL A 55 -3.29 7.40 2.91
N LYS A 56 -2.67 6.34 3.43
CA LYS A 56 -1.92 6.31 4.70
C LYS A 56 -0.62 5.52 4.51
N THR A 57 0.25 5.54 5.52
CA THR A 57 1.46 4.72 5.58
C THR A 57 1.17 3.22 5.33
N HIS A 58 0.07 2.72 5.88
CA HIS A 58 -0.36 1.33 5.64
C HIS A 58 -0.75 1.06 4.18
N THR A 59 -1.31 2.03 3.48
CA THR A 59 -1.61 1.94 2.04
C THR A 59 -0.31 1.78 1.26
N ALA A 60 0.74 2.53 1.60
CA ALA A 60 2.05 2.41 0.98
C ALA A 60 2.66 1.03 1.22
N ARG A 61 2.64 0.52 2.46
CA ARG A 61 3.14 -0.83 2.80
C ARG A 61 2.40 -1.93 2.04
N ARG A 62 1.06 -1.83 1.93
CA ARG A 62 0.24 -2.77 1.14
C ARG A 62 0.57 -2.72 -0.36
N SER A 63 0.78 -1.53 -0.89
CA SER A 63 1.14 -1.32 -2.30
C SER A 63 2.51 -1.93 -2.60
N PHE A 64 3.49 -1.73 -1.70
CA PHE A 64 4.80 -2.37 -1.79
C PHE A 64 4.67 -3.90 -1.87
N CYS A 65 4.01 -4.53 -0.90
CA CYS A 65 3.88 -5.98 -0.90
C CYS A 65 3.18 -6.51 -2.16
N THR A 66 2.08 -5.86 -2.57
CA THR A 66 1.28 -6.29 -3.72
C THR A 66 2.06 -6.17 -5.03
N ASN A 67 2.76 -5.05 -5.25
CA ASN A 67 3.51 -4.82 -6.48
C ASN A 67 4.71 -5.78 -6.63
N HIS A 68 5.46 -6.00 -5.55
CA HIS A 68 6.60 -6.92 -5.60
C HIS A 68 6.18 -8.39 -5.74
N TYR A 69 5.05 -8.75 -5.12
CA TYR A 69 4.45 -10.07 -5.31
C TYR A 69 4.03 -10.27 -6.77
N ALA A 70 3.35 -9.29 -7.37
CA ALA A 70 2.97 -9.33 -8.78
C ALA A 70 4.18 -9.37 -9.74
N ALA A 71 5.31 -8.80 -9.32
CA ALA A 71 6.58 -8.86 -10.05
C ALA A 71 7.33 -10.20 -9.88
N GLY A 72 6.74 -11.20 -9.20
CA GLY A 72 7.33 -12.53 -9.02
C GLY A 72 8.50 -12.57 -8.05
N LYS A 73 8.67 -11.57 -7.18
CA LYS A 73 9.71 -11.60 -6.14
C LYS A 73 9.38 -12.66 -5.09
N SER A 74 10.42 -13.26 -4.51
CA SER A 74 10.26 -14.25 -3.44
C SER A 74 9.45 -13.68 -2.29
N ILE A 75 8.49 -14.46 -1.80
CA ILE A 75 7.66 -14.09 -0.65
C ILE A 75 8.55 -13.82 0.58
N GLN A 76 9.61 -14.63 0.77
CA GLN A 76 10.56 -14.51 1.87
C GLN A 76 11.22 -13.12 1.89
N ASP A 77 11.67 -12.62 0.73
CA ASP A 77 12.33 -11.31 0.62
C ASP A 77 11.36 -10.16 0.91
N ILE A 78 10.13 -10.25 0.37
CA ILE A 78 9.11 -9.22 0.60
C ILE A 78 8.72 -9.21 2.08
N MET A 79 8.60 -10.38 2.71
CA MET A 79 8.30 -10.49 4.14
C MET A 79 9.40 -9.93 5.02
N LEU A 80 10.66 -10.18 4.68
CA LEU A 80 11.82 -9.62 5.37
C LEU A 80 11.79 -8.09 5.34
N ILE A 81 11.58 -7.49 4.16
CA ILE A 81 11.55 -6.03 3.99
C ILE A 81 10.30 -5.41 4.62
N SER A 82 9.14 -6.08 4.52
CA SER A 82 7.86 -5.57 5.06
C SER A 82 7.63 -5.87 6.54
N GLU A 83 8.62 -6.52 7.18
CA GLU A 83 8.63 -6.93 8.59
C GLU A 83 7.41 -7.80 8.95
N ARG A 84 7.12 -8.81 8.13
CA ARG A 84 6.04 -9.78 8.38
C ARG A 84 6.66 -11.07 8.90
N LYS A 85 6.15 -11.55 10.03
CA LYS A 85 6.67 -12.79 10.65
C LYS A 85 6.04 -14.05 10.07
N THR A 86 4.81 -13.96 9.56
CA THR A 86 4.07 -15.12 9.06
C THR A 86 3.50 -14.85 7.68
N GLU A 87 3.45 -15.89 6.84
CA GLU A 87 2.84 -15.81 5.52
C GLU A 87 1.35 -15.43 5.61
N ARG A 88 0.65 -15.97 6.61
CA ARG A 88 -0.76 -15.65 6.85
C ARG A 88 -0.98 -14.15 7.02
N GLU A 89 -0.10 -13.46 7.76
CA GLU A 89 -0.19 -12.00 7.89
C GLU A 89 0.21 -11.28 6.61
N PHE A 90 1.23 -11.77 5.91
CA PHE A 90 1.66 -11.22 4.63
C PHE A 90 0.55 -11.25 3.57
N TYR A 91 -0.14 -12.38 3.41
CA TYR A 91 -1.24 -12.50 2.44
C TYR A 91 -2.40 -11.54 2.72
N LYS A 92 -2.57 -11.04 3.95
CA LYS A 92 -3.55 -9.97 4.23
C LYS A 92 -3.20 -8.65 3.54
N TYR A 93 -1.93 -8.43 3.15
CA TYR A 93 -1.47 -7.23 2.45
C TYR A 93 -1.67 -7.31 0.95
N ILE A 94 -1.62 -8.52 0.38
CA ILE A 94 -1.75 -8.76 -1.05
C ILE A 94 -3.19 -8.53 -1.48
N ARG A 95 -3.39 -7.51 -2.32
CA ARG A 95 -4.69 -7.13 -2.89
C ARG A 95 -4.60 -7.23 -4.42
N ILE A 96 -4.50 -8.45 -4.93
CA ILE A 96 -4.57 -8.75 -6.36
C ILE A 96 -5.92 -9.38 -6.71
N GLU A 97 -6.37 -9.15 -7.94
CA GLU A 97 -7.54 -9.83 -8.48
C GLU A 97 -7.26 -11.33 -8.68
N LYS A 98 -8.31 -12.16 -8.69
CA LYS A 98 -8.17 -13.62 -8.83
C LYS A 98 -7.43 -14.00 -10.13
N GLU A 99 -7.68 -13.27 -11.21
CA GLU A 99 -7.04 -13.47 -12.51
C GLU A 99 -5.54 -13.18 -12.48
N GLN A 100 -5.12 -12.11 -11.81
CA GLN A 100 -3.71 -11.78 -11.62
C GLN A 100 -2.99 -12.84 -10.79
N LYS A 101 -3.69 -13.43 -9.80
CA LYS A 101 -3.16 -14.55 -9.02
C LYS A 101 -2.99 -15.81 -9.88
N ALA A 102 -3.95 -16.11 -10.75
CA ALA A 102 -3.86 -17.23 -11.67
C ALA A 102 -2.68 -17.08 -12.66
N LEU A 103 -2.50 -15.88 -13.21
CA LEU A 103 -1.36 -15.56 -14.07
C LEU A 103 -0.01 -15.69 -13.36
N ALA A 104 0.08 -15.28 -12.09
CA ALA A 104 1.29 -15.47 -11.29
C ALA A 104 1.59 -16.95 -11.02
N ILE A 105 0.56 -17.77 -10.77
CA ILE A 105 0.71 -19.23 -10.58
C ILE A 105 1.16 -19.92 -11.87
N LEU A 106 0.55 -19.57 -13.01
CA LEU A 106 0.95 -20.09 -14.32
C LEU A 106 2.42 -19.76 -14.65
N LYS A 107 2.86 -18.52 -14.39
CA LYS A 107 4.26 -18.11 -14.61
C LYS A 107 5.26 -18.82 -13.72
N ASN A 108 4.84 -19.33 -12.57
CA ASN A 108 5.72 -20.02 -11.63
C ASN A 108 5.87 -21.53 -11.95
N GLY A 109 5.35 -22.01 -13.10
CA GLY A 109 5.53 -23.40 -13.54
C GLY A 109 4.80 -24.43 -12.68
N PHE A 110 3.73 -24.03 -11.98
CA PHE A 110 3.01 -24.93 -11.07
C PHE A 110 2.27 -26.07 -11.79
N PHE A 111 2.02 -25.94 -13.10
CA PHE A 111 1.31 -26.92 -13.92
C PHE A 111 2.18 -27.56 -15.01
N ASP A 112 3.51 -27.33 -14.97
CA ASP A 112 4.47 -28.01 -15.85
C ASP A 112 4.98 -29.32 -15.21
#